data_AF-A0A1G5FMR7-F1
#
_entry.id   AF-A0A1G5FMR7-F1
#
_cell.length_a   1.000
_cell.length_b   1.000
_cell.length_c   1.000
_cell.angle_alpha   90.00
_cell.angle_beta   90.00
_cell.angle_gamma   90.00
#
_symmetry.space_group_name_H-M   'P 1'
#
loop_
_entity.id
_entity.type
_entity.pdbx_description
1 polymer ?
#
loop_
_entity_poly.entity_id
_entity_poly.type
_entity_poly.pdbx_seq_one_letter_code
_entity_poly.pdbx_strand_id
1 'polypeptide(L)' 'MTKPDPDKLKGPGGLTLRQIHEQVKLSTARDRSERLQKKSAQTINLNRWQRFVHYVWDKNRGKS' A
#
# COMPACT_ATOMS: atom_id res chain seq x y z
N MET A 1 37.37 1.54 1.56
CA MET A 1 36.06 1.23 2.19
C MET A 1 35.61 -0.14 1.70
N THR A 2 35.85 -1.17 2.50
CA THR A 2 35.53 -2.56 2.15
C THR A 2 34.03 -2.78 2.41
N LYS A 3 33.24 -2.97 1.35
CA LYS A 3 31.82 -3.34 1.49
C LYS A 3 31.79 -4.67 2.26
N PRO A 4 31.14 -4.73 3.43
CA PRO A 4 31.12 -5.96 4.18
C PRO A 4 30.33 -7.01 3.41
N ASP A 5 30.91 -8.20 3.30
CA ASP A 5 30.34 -9.33 2.57
C ASP A 5 29.01 -9.76 3.24
N PRO A 6 27.86 -9.61 2.55
CA PRO A 6 26.54 -9.87 3.13
C PRO A 6 26.30 -11.35 3.45
N ASP A 7 27.11 -12.27 2.91
CA ASP A 7 27.06 -13.70 3.25
C ASP A 7 27.83 -14.03 4.54
N LYS A 8 28.70 -13.12 5.01
CA LYS A 8 29.40 -13.23 6.31
C LYS A 8 28.63 -12.56 7.45
N LEU A 9 27.66 -11.71 7.12
CA LEU A 9 26.81 -11.03 8.09
C LEU A 9 25.58 -11.89 8.37
N LYS A 10 25.64 -12.63 9.48
CA LYS A 10 24.55 -13.46 10.00
C LYS A 10 23.64 -12.62 10.90
N GLY A 11 22.36 -12.61 10.59
CA GLY A 11 21.30 -12.05 11.42
C GLY A 11 20.75 -13.08 12.44
N PRO A 12 19.72 -12.70 13.21
CA PRO A 12 19.10 -13.59 14.19
C PRO A 12 18.60 -14.88 13.53
N GLY A 13 18.87 -16.03 14.15
CA GLY A 13 18.52 -17.36 13.61
C GLY A 13 19.50 -17.93 12.58
N GLY A 14 20.64 -17.28 12.34
CA GLY A 14 21.67 -17.79 11.42
C GLY A 14 21.41 -17.49 9.94
N LEU A 15 20.36 -16.72 9.63
CA LEU A 15 20.06 -16.25 8.28
C LEU A 15 21.06 -15.18 7.83
N THR A 16 21.46 -15.21 6.57
CA THR A 16 22.30 -14.13 6.02
C THR A 16 21.46 -12.87 5.81
N LEU A 17 22.08 -11.69 5.88
CA LEU A 17 21.40 -10.43 5.57
C LEU A 17 20.76 -10.44 4.17
N ARG A 18 21.37 -11.17 3.22
CA ARG A 18 20.83 -11.37 1.88
C ARG A 18 19.49 -12.11 1.91
N GLN A 19 19.38 -13.18 2.69
CA GLN A 19 18.14 -13.94 2.83
C GLN A 19 17.04 -13.11 3.49
N ILE A 20 17.39 -12.37 4.55
CA ILE A 20 16.45 -11.48 5.24
C ILE A 20 15.94 -10.41 4.27
N HIS A 21 16.84 -9.78 3.50
CA HIS A 21 16.47 -8.77 2.53
C HIS A 21 15.52 -9.32 1.45
N GLU A 22 15.78 -10.51 0.90
CA GLU A 22 14.88 -11.12 -0.08
C GLU A 22 13.51 -11.44 0.52
N GLN A 23 13.47 -11.96 1.75
CA GLN A 23 12.21 -12.23 2.43
C GLN A 23 11.40 -10.95 2.68
N VAL A 24 12.06 -9.88 3.14
CA VAL A 24 11.42 -8.56 3.34
C VAL A 24 10.93 -7.99 2.01
N LYS A 25 11.70 -8.12 0.93
CA LYS A 25 11.33 -7.67 -0.41
C LYS A 25 10.08 -8.38 -0.91
N LEU A 26 10.00 -9.69 -0.74
CA LEU A 26 8.82 -10.49 -1.11
C LEU A 26 7.59 -10.09 -0.28
N SER A 27 7.74 -9.96 1.03
CA SER A 27 6.67 -9.53 1.94
C SER A 27 6.15 -8.12 1.59
N THR A 28 7.06 -7.18 1.34
CA THR A 28 6.74 -5.80 0.97
C THR A 28 6.07 -5.72 -0.41
N ALA A 29 6.52 -6.52 -1.38
CA ALA A 29 5.91 -6.56 -2.70
C ALA A 29 4.44 -7.04 -2.64
N ARG A 30 4.17 -8.04 -1.80
CA ARG A 30 2.81 -8.55 -1.56
C ARG A 30 1.93 -7.52 -0.85
N ASP A 31 2.42 -6.89 0.21
CA ASP A 31 1.65 -5.84 0.91
C ASP A 31 1.34 -4.65 -0.02
N ARG A 32 2.32 -4.27 -0.86
CA ARG A 32 2.14 -3.18 -1.81
C ARG A 32 1.05 -3.46 -2.83
N SER A 33 0.95 -4.68 -3.38
CA SER A 33 -0.09 -5.01 -4.34
C SER A 33 -1.48 -4.99 -3.70
N GLU A 34 -1.63 -5.56 -2.50
CA GLU A 34 -2.89 -5.51 -1.74
C GLU A 34 -3.27 -4.08 -1.37
N ARG A 35 -2.31 -3.25 -0.96
CA ARG A 35 -2.54 -1.84 -0.63
C ARG A 35 -2.98 -1.02 -1.85
N LEU A 36 -2.42 -1.29 -3.04
CA LEU A 36 -2.84 -0.61 -4.27
C LEU A 36 -4.28 -0.99 -4.67
N GLN A 37 -4.66 -2.26 -4.52
CA GLN A 37 -6.04 -2.72 -4.76
C GLN A 37 -7.03 -2.14 -3.75
N LYS A 38 -6.65 -2.06 -2.47
CA LYS A 38 -7.49 -1.41 -1.45
C LYS A 38 -7.66 0.08 -1.72
N LYS A 39 -6.58 0.78 -2.13
CA LYS A 39 -6.65 2.20 -2.49
C LYS A 39 -7.56 2.46 -3.70
N SER A 40 -7.49 1.65 -4.75
CA SER A 40 -8.37 1.82 -5.92
C SER A 40 -9.84 1.62 -5.55
N ALA A 41 -10.17 0.57 -4.79
CA ALA A 41 -11.52 0.33 -4.29
C ALA A 41 -12.02 1.47 -3.38
N GLN A 42 -11.14 2.02 -2.53
CA GLN A 42 -11.48 3.13 -1.64
C GLN A 42 -11.73 4.42 -2.42
N THR A 43 -10.93 4.71 -3.46
CA THR A 43 -11.14 5.85 -4.36
C THR A 43 -12.47 5.76 -5.11
N ILE A 44 -12.86 4.56 -5.56
CA ILE A 44 -14.17 4.35 -6.23
C ILE A 44 -15.33 4.65 -5.27
N ASN A 45 -15.23 4.22 -4.00
CA ASN A 45 -16.25 4.49 -2.99
C ASN A 45 -16.35 5.98 -2.66
N LEU A 46 -15.22 6.69 -2.53
CA LEU A 46 -15.19 8.13 -2.30
C LEU A 46 -15.91 8.91 -3.42
N ASN A 47 -15.69 8.55 -4.68
CA ASN A 47 -16.29 9.24 -5.83
C ASN A 47 -17.82 9.04 -5.89
N ARG A 48 -18.35 7.89 -5.44
CA ARG A 48 -19.81 7.63 -5.37
C ARG A 48 -20.49 8.49 -4.30
N TRP A 49 -19.88 8.60 -3.12
CA TRP A 49 -20.38 9.44 -2.04
C TRP A 49 -20.36 10.93 -2.40
N GLN A 50 -19.29 11.40 -3.04
CA GLN A 50 -19.21 12.78 -3.52
C GLN A 50 -20.33 13.10 -4.51
N ARG A 51 -20.59 12.21 -5.48
CA ARG A 51 -21.71 12.36 -6.43
C ARG A 51 -23.07 12.36 -5.73
N PHE A 52 -23.27 11.50 -4.74
CA PHE A 52 -24.51 11.47 -3.97
C PHE A 52 -24.73 12.79 -3.21
N VAL A 53 -23.71 13.30 -2.53
CA VAL A 53 -23.78 14.59 -1.81
C VAL A 53 -24.08 15.73 -2.78
N HIS A 54 -23.42 15.78 -3.94
CA HIS A 54 -23.71 16.78 -4.98
C HIS A 54 -25.15 16.69 -5.50
N TYR A 55 -25.65 15.47 -5.77
CA TYR A 55 -27.02 15.26 -6.22
C TYR A 55 -28.06 15.75 -5.20
N VAL A 56 -27.85 15.45 -3.92
CA VAL A 56 -28.75 15.90 -2.83
C VAL A 56 -28.73 17.42 -2.70
N TRP A 57 -27.55 18.05 -2.81
CA TRP A 57 -27.43 19.50 -2.76
C TRP A 57 -28.14 20.15 -3.95
N ASP A 58 -27.88 19.71 -5.18
CA ASP A 58 -28.50 20.27 -6.39
C ASP A 58 -30.03 20.18 -6.34
N LYS A 59 -30.56 19.04 -5.90
CA LYS A 59 -32.00 18.82 -5.71
C LYS A 59 -32.64 19.76 -4.67
N ASN A 60 -31.90 20.18 -3.64
CA ASN A 60 -32.37 21.14 -2.67
C ASN A 60 -32.25 22.60 -3.16
N ARG A 61 -31.31 22.90 -4.06
CA ARG A 61 -31.17 24.25 -4.66
C ARG A 61 -32.27 24.56 -5.66
N GLY A 62 -32.76 23.56 -6.39
CA GLY A 62 -33.88 23.72 -7.34
C GLY A 62 -35.28 23.81 -6.70
N LYS A 63 -35.37 23.85 -5.37
CA LYS A 63 -36.64 23.93 -4.61
C LYS A 63 -36.86 25.28 -3.91
N SER A 64 -36.08 26.31 -4.22
CA SER A 64 -36.25 27.66 -3.70
C SER A 64 -36.81 28.62 -4.73
#